data_AF-A0AAW0F821-F1
#
_entry.id   AF-A0AAW0F821-F1
#
_cell.length_a   1.000
_cell.length_b   1.000
_cell.length_c   1.000
_cell.angle_alpha   90.00
_cell.angle_beta   90.00
_cell.angle_gamma   90.00
#
_symmetry.space_group_name_H-M   'P 1'
#
loop_
_entity.id
_entity.type
_entity.pdbx_description
1 polymer ?
#
loop_
_entity_poly.entity_id
_entity_poly.type
_entity_poly.pdbx_seq_one_letter_code
_entity_poly.pdbx_strand_id
1 'polypeptide(L)'
;MVLMQVLITFTNLVAFGVVVHLILTNAPSSELEKYIEFMLTVDLPVTFELLGIPNVTDEELRAVAKLACSPRETIWSMDIGDSITEDNVFHAIKGADSASREYIRRMDWSKVRL
;
A
#
# COMPACT_ATOMS: atom_id res chain seq x y z
N MET A 1 -20.39 -9.90 -13.91
CA MET A 1 -19.03 -10.34 -13.52
C MET A 1 -17.95 -9.31 -13.85
N VAL A 2 -17.96 -8.62 -15.00
CA VAL A 2 -16.91 -7.62 -15.36
C VAL A 2 -16.92 -6.37 -14.46
N LEU A 3 -18.08 -5.82 -14.12
CA LEU A 3 -18.19 -4.63 -13.25
C LEU A 3 -17.64 -4.89 -11.83
N MET A 4 -17.90 -6.09 -11.29
CA MET A 4 -17.45 -6.50 -9.95
C MET A 4 -15.93 -6.72 -9.93
N GLN A 5 -15.36 -7.33 -10.98
CA GLN A 5 -13.91 -7.48 -11.13
C GLN A 5 -13.20 -6.11 -11.23
N VAL A 6 -13.78 -5.17 -11.98
CA VAL A 6 -13.24 -3.81 -12.13
C VAL A 6 -13.27 -3.06 -10.79
N LEU A 7 -14.39 -3.12 -10.07
CA LEU A 7 -14.49 -2.53 -8.73
C LEU A 7 -13.46 -3.12 -7.76
N ILE A 8 -13.28 -4.44 -7.76
CA ILE A 8 -12.30 -5.13 -6.90
C ILE A 8 -10.86 -4.70 -7.24
N THR A 9 -10.49 -4.63 -8.52
CA THR A 9 -9.14 -4.22 -8.94
C THR A 9 -8.82 -2.79 -8.51
N PHE A 10 -9.76 -1.85 -8.62
CA PHE A 10 -9.56 -0.48 -8.17
C PHE A 10 -9.50 -0.36 -6.65
N THR A 11 -10.36 -1.07 -5.91
CA THR A 11 -10.33 -1.04 -4.44
C THR A 11 -9.05 -1.62 -3.86
N ASN A 12 -8.47 -2.64 -4.51
CA ASN A 12 -7.22 -3.28 -4.08
C ASN A 12 -6.03 -2.32 -4.10
N LEU A 13 -5.93 -1.51 -5.16
CA LEU A 13 -4.88 -0.51 -5.28
C LEU A 13 -5.09 0.65 -4.30
N VAL A 14 -6.34 1.04 -4.04
CA VAL A 14 -6.67 2.06 -3.04
C VAL A 14 -6.33 1.59 -1.63
N ALA A 15 -6.63 0.33 -1.28
CA ALA A 15 -6.32 -0.23 0.03
C ALA A 15 -4.81 -0.22 0.32
N PHE A 16 -4.01 -0.75 -0.61
CA PHE A 16 -2.56 -0.70 -0.50
C PHE A 16 -2.03 0.74 -0.46
N GLY A 17 -2.61 1.64 -1.27
CA GLY A 17 -2.27 3.06 -1.27
C GLY A 17 -2.45 3.76 0.09
N VAL A 18 -3.44 3.34 0.89
CA VAL A 18 -3.62 3.84 2.26
C VAL A 18 -2.47 3.41 3.18
N VAL A 19 -1.99 2.17 3.06
CA VAL A 19 -0.81 1.71 3.84
C VAL A 19 0.44 2.49 3.45
N VAL A 20 0.64 2.73 2.14
CA VAL A 20 1.72 3.58 1.62
C VAL A 20 1.62 5.00 2.18
N HIS A 21 0.42 5.57 2.21
CA HIS A 21 0.16 6.89 2.76
C HIS A 21 0.50 7.00 4.25
N LEU A 22 0.12 6.00 5.05
CA LEU A 22 0.44 5.96 6.48
C LEU A 22 1.96 5.91 6.72
N ILE A 23 2.70 5.22 5.86
CA ILE A 23 4.18 5.21 5.93
C ILE A 23 4.77 6.54 5.48
N LEU A 24 4.27 7.13 4.38
CA LEU A 24 4.71 8.44 3.90
C LEU A 24 4.50 9.55 4.93
N THR A 25 3.41 9.49 5.68
CA THR A 25 3.08 10.45 6.74
C THR A 25 3.73 10.13 8.08
N ASN A 26 4.52 9.06 8.16
CA ASN A 26 5.16 8.59 9.39
C ASN A 26 4.13 8.38 10.52
N ALA A 27 2.99 7.77 10.19
CA ALA A 27 1.95 7.44 11.15
C ALA A 27 2.48 6.49 12.23
N PRO A 28 1.95 6.55 13.48
CA PRO A 28 2.35 5.64 14.55
C PRO A 28 2.17 4.16 14.15
N SER A 29 3.08 3.29 14.59
CA SER A 29 3.00 1.86 14.26
C SER A 29 1.69 1.21 14.70
N SER A 30 1.10 1.64 15.83
CA SER A 30 -0.20 1.15 16.30
C SER A 30 -1.35 1.49 15.34
N GLU A 31 -1.29 2.65 14.69
CA GLU A 31 -2.28 3.05 13.70
C GLU A 31 -2.08 2.27 12.39
N LEU A 32 -0.84 2.16 11.91
CA LEU A 32 -0.49 1.37 10.74
C LEU A 32 -1.00 -0.08 10.87
N GLU A 33 -0.69 -0.72 11.99
CA GLU A 33 -1.09 -2.12 12.26
C GLU A 33 -2.61 -2.28 12.32
N LYS A 34 -3.32 -1.32 12.92
CA LYS A 34 -4.79 -1.32 12.97
C LYS A 34 -5.42 -1.27 11.56
N TYR A 35 -4.86 -0.45 10.66
CA TYR A 35 -5.35 -0.39 9.28
C TYR A 35 -5.01 -1.65 8.48
N ILE A 36 -3.80 -2.20 8.67
CA ILE A 36 -3.40 -3.48 8.06
C ILE A 36 -4.35 -4.59 8.51
N GLU A 37 -4.61 -4.70 9.83
CA GLU A 37 -5.56 -5.65 10.39
C GLU A 37 -6.95 -5.49 9.75
N PHE A 38 -7.48 -4.26 9.76
CA PHE A 38 -8.79 -3.98 9.18
C PHE A 38 -8.87 -4.42 7.72
N MET A 39 -7.90 -4.06 6.89
CA MET A 39 -7.86 -4.47 5.48
C MET A 39 -7.82 -5.99 5.31
N LEU A 40 -7.02 -6.69 6.13
CA LEU A 40 -6.96 -8.14 6.12
C LEU A 40 -8.28 -8.80 6.55
N THR A 41 -9.05 -8.20 7.47
CA THR A 41 -10.36 -8.74 7.88
C THR A 41 -11.40 -8.70 6.76
N VAL A 42 -11.28 -7.76 5.83
CA VAL A 42 -12.20 -7.55 4.70
C VAL A 42 -11.63 -8.03 3.36
N ASP A 43 -10.60 -8.88 3.38
CA ASP A 43 -9.94 -9.43 2.18
C ASP A 43 -9.24 -8.42 1.26
N LEU A 44 -8.90 -7.25 1.78
CA LEU A 44 -8.18 -6.26 0.99
C LEU A 44 -6.66 -6.55 1.02
N PRO A 45 -5.99 -6.47 -0.14
CA PRO A 45 -4.58 -6.79 -0.24
C PRO A 45 -3.71 -5.68 0.35
N VAL A 46 -2.74 -6.09 1.15
CA VAL A 46 -1.79 -5.19 1.84
C VAL A 46 -0.32 -5.49 1.50
N THR A 47 -0.06 -6.48 0.64
CA THR A 47 1.27 -6.90 0.17
C THR A 47 1.27 -7.07 -1.35
N PHE A 48 2.45 -7.08 -1.98
CA PHE A 48 2.59 -7.34 -3.41
C PHE A 48 2.08 -8.73 -3.81
N GLU A 49 2.25 -9.72 -2.94
CA GLU A 49 1.74 -11.06 -3.14
C GLU A 49 0.20 -11.09 -3.20
N LEU A 50 -0.46 -10.41 -2.25
CA LEU A 50 -1.92 -10.29 -2.23
C LEU A 50 -2.46 -9.44 -3.38
N LEU A 51 -1.66 -8.49 -3.89
CA LEU A 51 -1.97 -7.72 -5.10
C LEU A 51 -1.79 -8.51 -6.39
N GLY A 52 -1.19 -9.71 -6.35
CA GLY A 52 -0.91 -10.52 -7.54
C GLY A 52 0.32 -10.07 -8.34
N ILE A 53 1.20 -9.27 -7.73
CA ILE A 53 2.46 -8.77 -8.33
C ILE A 53 3.70 -9.13 -7.50
N PRO A 54 3.88 -10.40 -7.08
CA PRO A 54 4.93 -10.79 -6.11
C PRO A 54 6.36 -10.54 -6.58
N ASN A 55 6.58 -10.38 -7.89
CA ASN A 55 7.90 -10.20 -8.51
C ASN A 55 8.08 -8.80 -9.12
N VAL A 56 7.32 -7.80 -8.64
CA VAL A 56 7.46 -6.41 -9.12
C VAL A 56 8.90 -5.92 -8.95
N THR A 57 9.46 -5.33 -10.00
CA THR A 57 10.86 -4.89 -9.97
C THR A 57 10.99 -3.48 -9.39
N ASP A 58 12.20 -3.13 -8.93
CA ASP A 58 12.46 -1.78 -8.45
C ASP A 58 12.25 -0.72 -9.56
N GLU A 59 12.52 -1.07 -10.83
CA GLU A 59 12.25 -0.20 -11.98
C GLU A 59 10.75 0.06 -12.17
N GLU A 60 9.92 -0.97 -12.05
CA GLU A 60 8.46 -0.83 -12.16
C GLU A 60 7.91 0.03 -11.01
N LEU A 61 8.39 -0.20 -9.79
CA LEU A 61 8.01 0.61 -8.62
C LEU A 61 8.44 2.08 -8.77
N ARG A 62 9.63 2.34 -9.32
CA ARG A 62 10.09 3.70 -9.62
C ARG A 62 9.24 4.37 -10.70
N ALA A 63 8.82 3.63 -11.72
CA ALA A 63 7.92 4.15 -12.74
C ALA A 63 6.56 4.56 -12.13
N VAL A 64 6.02 3.75 -11.21
CA VAL A 64 4.80 4.07 -10.46
C VAL A 64 5.01 5.30 -9.57
N ALA A 65 6.12 5.37 -8.83
CA ALA A 65 6.43 6.51 -7.96
C ALA A 65 6.55 7.83 -8.76
N LYS A 66 7.18 7.78 -9.93
CA LYS A 66 7.27 8.90 -10.86
C LYS A 66 5.90 9.33 -11.40
N LEU A 67 5.06 8.38 -11.78
CA LEU A 67 3.70 8.66 -12.21
C LEU A 67 2.90 9.33 -11.09
N ALA A 68 2.98 8.79 -9.87
CA ALA A 68 2.31 9.33 -8.70
C ALA A 68 2.77 10.76 -8.34
N CYS A 69 4.04 11.09 -8.60
CA CYS A 69 4.60 12.43 -8.40
C CYS A 69 4.42 13.36 -9.63
N SER A 70 3.57 13.03 -10.59
CA SER A 70 3.38 13.91 -11.75
C SER A 70 2.76 15.25 -11.35
N PRO A 71 3.10 16.40 -11.98
CA PRO A 71 2.69 17.74 -11.53
C PRO A 71 1.17 18.03 -11.45
N ARG A 72 0.32 17.11 -11.90
CA ARG A 72 -1.15 17.25 -11.89
C ARG A 72 -1.85 16.19 -11.04
N GLU A 73 -1.08 15.39 -10.30
CA GLU A 73 -1.62 14.35 -9.43
C GLU A 73 -2.15 14.90 -8.11
N THR A 74 -3.01 14.11 -7.47
CA THR A 74 -3.65 14.50 -6.20
C THR A 74 -2.70 14.49 -5.01
N ILE A 75 -1.52 13.86 -5.13
CA ILE A 75 -0.51 13.81 -4.07
C ILE A 75 -0.05 15.21 -3.62
N TRP A 76 -0.08 16.19 -4.52
CA TRP A 76 0.30 17.57 -4.25
C TRP A 76 -0.76 18.36 -3.46
N SER A 77 -1.97 17.82 -3.34
CA SER A 77 -3.03 18.41 -2.50
C SER A 77 -2.90 18.03 -1.02
N MET A 78 -1.95 17.15 -0.70
CA MET A 78 -1.71 16.67 0.64
C MET A 78 -0.75 17.62 1.37
N ASP A 79 -1.07 17.99 2.61
CA ASP A 79 -0.26 18.89 3.44
C ASP A 79 0.92 18.13 4.10
N ILE A 80 1.78 17.57 3.26
CA ILE A 80 2.94 16.73 3.63
C ILE A 80 4.29 17.41 3.32
N GLY A 81 4.24 18.71 3.00
CA GLY A 81 5.41 19.57 2.81
C GLY A 81 6.37 19.09 1.71
N ASP A 82 7.67 19.35 1.90
CA ASP A 82 8.75 19.00 0.96
C ASP A 82 9.08 17.49 0.91
N SER A 83 8.31 16.65 1.61
CA SER A 83 8.56 15.21 1.73
C SER A 83 8.04 14.41 0.53
N ILE A 84 7.33 15.04 -0.41
CA ILE A 84 6.91 14.39 -1.66
C ILE A 84 8.04 14.42 -2.67
N THR A 85 8.80 13.32 -2.68
CA THR A 85 9.82 13.02 -3.69
C THR A 85 9.56 11.63 -4.27
N GLU A 86 9.95 11.41 -5.53
CA GLU A 86 9.83 10.09 -6.17
C GLU A 86 10.51 8.99 -5.34
N ASP A 87 11.65 9.30 -4.72
CA ASP A 87 12.38 8.36 -3.85
C ASP A 87 11.60 8.06 -2.56
N ASN A 88 11.00 9.07 -1.91
CA ASN A 88 10.21 8.84 -0.71
C ASN A 88 8.97 7.97 -1.00
N VAL A 89 8.29 8.23 -2.13
CA VAL A 89 7.15 7.41 -2.58
C VAL A 89 7.59 5.98 -2.89
N PHE A 90 8.71 5.81 -3.60
CA PHE A 90 9.28 4.49 -3.87
C PHE A 90 9.61 3.73 -2.58
N HIS A 91 10.29 4.38 -1.62
CA HIS A 91 10.64 3.77 -0.35
C HIS A 91 9.41 3.44 0.50
N ALA A 92 8.38 4.28 0.48
CA ALA A 92 7.14 4.01 1.19
C ALA A 92 6.36 2.85 0.60
N ILE A 93 6.34 2.69 -0.73
CA ILE A 93 5.73 1.52 -1.39
C ILE A 93 6.40 0.22 -0.92
N LYS A 94 7.74 0.18 -0.89
CA LYS A 94 8.49 -0.98 -0.37
C LYS A 94 8.29 -1.18 1.14
N GLY A 95 8.23 -0.07 1.88
CA GLY A 95 7.94 -0.06 3.32
C GLY A 95 6.58 -0.67 3.62
N ALA A 96 5.56 -0.36 2.84
CA ALA A 96 4.19 -0.86 3.03
C ALA A 96 4.13 -2.37 2.88
N ASP A 97 4.72 -2.89 1.81
CA ASP A 97 4.80 -4.34 1.60
C ASP A 97 5.59 -5.04 2.73
N SER A 98 6.73 -4.48 3.14
CA SER A 98 7.55 -5.05 4.21
C SER A 98 6.82 -5.04 5.56
N ALA A 99 6.17 -3.93 5.92
CA ALA A 99 5.44 -3.78 7.19
C ALA A 99 4.24 -4.74 7.25
N SER A 100 3.48 -4.84 6.17
CA SER A 100 2.34 -5.76 6.08
C SER A 100 2.76 -7.23 6.13
N ARG A 101 3.85 -7.62 5.44
CA ARG A 101 4.39 -8.99 5.53
C ARG A 101 4.85 -9.33 6.94
N GLU A 102 5.48 -8.39 7.62
CA GLU A 102 5.91 -8.59 9.02
C GLU A 102 4.70 -8.74 9.95
N TYR A 103 3.66 -7.92 9.78
CA TYR A 103 2.42 -8.03 10.54
C TYR A 103 1.76 -9.42 10.35
N ILE A 104 1.61 -9.87 9.10
CA ILE A 104 1.03 -11.18 8.76
C ILE A 104 1.84 -12.32 9.40
N ARG A 105 3.18 -12.24 9.33
CA ARG A 105 4.09 -13.23 9.93
C ARG A 105 3.95 -13.27 11.44
N ARG A 106 3.92 -12.12 12.10
CA ARG A 106 3.87 -12.00 13.56
C ARG A 106 2.54 -12.45 14.14
N MET A 107 1.43 -12.16 13.44
CA MET A 107 0.08 -12.53 13.87
C MET A 107 -0.35 -13.93 13.41
N ASP A 108 0.49 -14.62 12.63
CA ASP A 108 0.17 -15.95 12.07
C ASP A 108 -1.22 -15.96 11.41
N TRP A 109 -1.49 -14.91 10.62
CA TRP A 109 -2.83 -14.55 10.15
C TRP A 109 -3.51 -15.67 9.33
N SER A 110 -2.72 -16.56 8.73
CA SER A 110 -3.20 -17.76 8.03
C SER A 110 -4.01 -18.72 8.92
N LYS A 111 -3.86 -18.66 10.25
CA LYS A 111 -4.64 -19.46 11.22
C LYS A 111 -5.91 -18.78 11.73
N VAL A 112 -6.07 -17.48 11.45
CA VAL A 112 -7.21 -16.68 11.94
C VAL A 112 -8.45 -16.87 11.06
N ARG A 113 -8.28 -17.35 9.82
CA ARG A 113 -9.37 -17.86 8.98
C ARG A 113 -9.65 -19.34 9.28
N LEU A 114 -10.61 -19.58 10.17
CA LEU A 114 -11.38 -20.83 10.26
C LEU A 114 -12.75 -20.64 9.61
#